data_AF-A0A5E4MF58-F1
#
_entry.id   AF-A0A5E4MF58-F1
#
_cell.length_a   1.000
_cell.length_b   1.000
_cell.length_c   1.000
_cell.angle_alpha   90.00
_cell.angle_beta   90.00
_cell.angle_gamma   90.00
#
_symmetry.space_group_name_H-M   'P 1'
#
loop_
_entity.id
_entity.type
_entity.pdbx_description
1 polymer ?
#
loop_
_entity_poly.entity_id
_entity_poly.type
_entity_poly.pdbx_seq_one_letter_code
_entity_poly.pdbx_strand_id
1 'polypeptide(L)'
;MRKFIFFLFSVRAILNLIVVESIKHFHKTIEKIFGSGVGNWFLIITSTQFHVMYYSSRPLPNIMAFPLVMIAISSWITGKYKTLIWSSAAAILIFRSELVIYLGIILLIELFYKRLTILRGLKIGFVAAIVVLTTSVIIDSIFWRRLVWPEGEVLFFNTILNKSSQWGTQPFLWYFYSAIPRGIGFSLCFIPLGMIYDIRVTRLVLPALMFVLIYSILPHKELRFIIYVFPVLNISAASYCNRIWQTRFKPKGLKNLIALVFCISHIIGNLTFTIILSSAAIQNYPGGHAMLTLHKVEHKNLNANYSIHIDNLPAQTGVTRFTQLSNQWTYSKKEHLKPGCEELMSFTHLVIGSSHRDNEEMLPYKHSHHILFSVSGFSYVSLNYNTFPPLKIKTKTQIFVLKKNTIKSGVKQTIKRIKEEFKNAPEKDSKIDLQKSLKQKSKSQIND
;
A
#
# COMPACT_ATOMS: atom_id res chain seq x y z
N MET A 1 -9.20 18.88 14.24
CA MET A 1 -8.66 18.43 12.94
C MET A 1 -7.14 18.46 12.84
N ARG A 2 -6.45 19.59 13.08
CA ARG A 2 -4.96 19.63 13.23
C ARG A 2 -4.44 18.58 14.23
N LYS A 3 -5.18 18.33 15.33
CA LYS A 3 -4.90 17.26 16.31
C LYS A 3 -4.86 15.84 15.69
N PHE A 4 -5.76 15.53 14.75
CA PHE A 4 -5.83 14.19 14.14
C PHE A 4 -4.68 13.92 13.17
N ILE A 5 -4.28 14.93 12.40
CA ILE A 5 -3.11 14.83 11.52
C ILE A 5 -1.84 14.65 12.34
N PHE A 6 -1.72 15.36 13.48
CA PHE A 6 -0.61 15.16 14.41
C PHE A 6 -0.56 13.71 14.92
N PHE A 7 -1.68 13.16 15.40
CA PHE A 7 -1.73 11.76 15.82
C PHE A 7 -1.31 10.78 14.72
N LEU A 8 -1.75 10.99 13.47
CA LEU A 8 -1.33 10.14 12.35
C LEU A 8 0.19 10.18 12.17
N PHE A 9 0.80 11.37 12.15
CA PHE A 9 2.25 11.49 12.02
C PHE A 9 3.00 10.89 13.22
N SER A 10 2.49 11.08 14.44
CA SER A 10 3.07 10.47 15.64
C SER A 10 3.05 8.95 15.58
N VAL A 11 1.91 8.33 15.25
CA VAL A 11 1.80 6.86 15.12
C VAL A 11 2.77 6.34 14.06
N ARG A 12 2.86 7.02 12.91
CA ARG A 12 3.77 6.64 11.83
C ARG A 12 5.25 6.79 12.21
N ALA A 13 5.58 7.84 12.96
CA ALA A 13 6.94 8.07 13.46
C ALA A 13 7.35 7.01 14.48
N ILE A 14 6.47 6.66 15.43
CA ILE A 14 6.70 5.61 16.41
C ILE A 14 6.88 4.25 15.72
N LEU A 15 6.00 3.91 14.76
CA LEU A 15 6.14 2.67 14.00
C LEU A 15 7.46 2.61 13.23
N ASN A 16 7.83 3.70 12.56
CA ASN A 16 9.09 3.78 11.84
C ASN A 16 10.29 3.60 12.79
N LEU A 17 10.24 4.20 13.98
CA LEU A 17 11.29 4.06 15.00
C LEU A 17 11.43 2.59 15.46
N ILE A 18 10.31 1.90 15.70
CA ILE A 18 10.32 0.46 16.05
C ILE A 18 10.93 -0.37 14.93
N VAL A 19 10.57 -0.10 13.67
CA VAL A 19 11.14 -0.80 12.50
C VAL A 19 12.64 -0.53 12.39
N VAL A 20 13.10 0.71 12.53
CA VAL A 20 14.52 1.07 12.48
C VAL A 20 15.31 0.41 13.61
N GLU A 21 14.79 0.41 14.84
CA GLU A 21 15.44 -0.27 15.98
C GLU A 21 15.51 -1.80 15.77
N SER A 22 14.51 -2.40 15.14
CA SER A 22 14.57 -3.82 14.76
C SER A 22 15.64 -4.12 13.70
N ILE A 23 15.80 -3.24 12.70
CA ILE A 23 16.85 -3.35 11.68
C ILE A 23 18.23 -3.16 12.33
N LYS A 24 18.36 -2.23 13.28
CA LYS A 24 19.59 -2.01 14.05
C LYS A 24 19.94 -3.21 14.95
N HIS A 25 18.95 -3.84 15.57
CA HIS A 25 19.15 -5.10 16.31
C HIS A 25 19.63 -6.22 15.38
N PHE A 26 19.01 -6.34 14.20
CA PHE A 26 19.41 -7.30 13.19
C PHE A 26 20.82 -7.03 12.65
N HIS A 27 21.15 -5.76 12.38
CA HIS A 27 22.48 -5.31 12.00
C HIS A 27 23.56 -5.73 13.01
N LYS A 28 23.37 -5.47 14.31
CA LYS A 28 24.32 -5.91 15.35
C LYS A 28 24.52 -7.43 15.35
N THR A 29 23.48 -8.17 15.03
CA THR A 29 23.57 -9.63 14.90
C THR A 29 24.41 -10.02 13.68
N ILE A 30 24.22 -9.34 12.55
CA ILE A 30 25.03 -9.54 11.33
C ILE A 30 26.50 -9.23 11.61
N GLU A 31 26.81 -8.10 12.26
CA GLU A 31 28.18 -7.73 12.61
C GLU A 31 28.87 -8.80 13.45
N LYS A 32 28.15 -9.38 14.43
CA LYS A 32 28.67 -10.43 15.29
C LYS A 32 28.99 -11.73 14.53
N ILE A 33 28.20 -12.07 13.51
CA ILE A 33 28.27 -13.39 12.84
C ILE A 33 29.10 -13.35 11.55
N PHE A 34 28.96 -12.28 10.77
CA PHE A 34 29.57 -12.11 9.46
C PHE A 34 30.69 -11.05 9.45
N GLY A 35 30.83 -10.27 10.51
CA GLY A 35 31.81 -9.20 10.66
C GLY A 35 31.25 -7.80 10.37
N SER A 36 31.91 -6.78 10.93
CA SER A 36 31.49 -5.36 10.83
C SER A 36 31.40 -4.86 9.40
N GLY A 37 32.30 -5.31 8.52
CA GLY A 37 32.27 -4.95 7.10
C GLY A 37 30.98 -5.38 6.39
N VAL A 38 30.47 -6.58 6.68
CA VAL A 38 29.19 -7.06 6.13
C VAL A 38 28.02 -6.26 6.71
N GLY A 39 28.06 -5.93 8.01
CA GLY A 39 27.06 -5.06 8.65
C GLY A 39 26.96 -3.69 7.97
N ASN A 40 28.09 -3.03 7.76
CA ASN A 40 28.15 -1.71 7.10
C ASN A 40 27.56 -1.76 5.68
N TRP A 41 27.95 -2.74 4.87
CA TRP A 41 27.38 -2.92 3.53
C TRP A 41 25.88 -3.22 3.57
N PHE A 42 25.42 -4.02 4.53
CA PHE A 42 24.00 -4.29 4.71
C PHE A 42 23.19 -3.02 5.00
N LEU A 43 23.69 -2.11 5.84
CA LEU A 43 23.04 -0.82 6.11
C LEU A 43 23.01 0.06 4.87
N ILE A 44 24.13 0.20 4.15
CA ILE A 44 24.21 1.01 2.92
C ILE A 44 23.21 0.48 1.89
N ILE A 45 23.21 -0.82 1.62
CA ILE A 45 22.29 -1.45 0.66
C ILE A 45 20.83 -1.24 1.08
N THR A 46 20.48 -1.56 2.33
CA THR A 46 19.10 -1.43 2.82
C THR A 46 18.61 0.02 2.80
N SER A 47 19.48 0.98 3.12
CA SER A 47 19.16 2.41 3.11
C SER A 47 18.93 3.01 1.74
N THR A 48 19.50 2.40 0.69
CA THR A 48 19.35 2.88 -0.69
C THR A 48 18.17 2.24 -1.43
N GLN A 49 17.49 1.26 -0.81
CA GLN A 49 16.35 0.57 -1.41
C GLN A 49 15.00 1.20 -1.04
N PHE A 50 14.14 1.34 -2.04
CA PHE A 50 12.84 1.99 -1.89
C PHE A 50 11.87 1.26 -0.95
N HIS A 51 11.65 -0.05 -1.15
CA HIS A 51 10.48 -0.71 -0.57
C HIS A 51 10.51 -0.79 0.96
N VAL A 52 11.64 -1.19 1.56
CA VAL A 52 11.75 -1.27 3.03
C VAL A 52 11.52 0.11 3.66
N MET A 53 12.14 1.16 3.11
CA MET A 53 12.01 2.53 3.61
C MET A 53 10.63 3.15 3.34
N TYR A 54 10.01 2.82 2.21
CA TYR A 54 8.67 3.29 1.84
C TYR A 54 7.59 2.73 2.76
N TYR A 55 7.73 1.46 3.17
CA TYR A 55 6.75 0.78 4.00
C TYR A 55 6.99 0.95 5.50
N SER A 56 8.21 1.24 5.97
CA SER A 56 8.56 1.27 7.40
C SER A 56 7.66 2.15 8.28
N SER A 57 7.10 3.23 7.73
CA SER A 57 6.20 4.16 8.45
C SER A 57 4.71 3.89 8.24
N ARG A 58 4.32 2.84 7.50
CA ARG A 58 2.93 2.58 7.13
C ARG A 58 2.31 1.54 8.06
N PRO A 59 1.14 1.82 8.68
CA PRO A 59 0.47 0.90 9.60
C PRO A 59 -0.20 -0.24 8.85
N LEU A 60 0.61 -1.07 8.21
CA LEU A 60 0.21 -2.31 7.56
C LEU A 60 0.56 -3.45 8.51
N PRO A 61 -0.27 -4.51 8.61
CA PRO A 61 0.06 -5.59 9.53
C PRO A 61 1.38 -6.29 9.18
N ASN A 62 1.79 -6.31 7.90
CA ASN A 62 3.14 -6.77 7.52
C ASN A 62 4.27 -5.98 8.22
N ILE A 63 4.10 -4.67 8.34
CA ILE A 63 5.12 -3.78 8.93
C ILE A 63 5.07 -3.83 10.45
N MET A 64 3.90 -4.08 11.03
CA MET A 64 3.77 -4.37 12.46
C MET A 64 4.42 -5.71 12.84
N ALA A 65 4.32 -6.73 11.96
CA ALA A 65 4.98 -8.02 12.16
C ALA A 65 6.51 -7.96 11.90
N PHE A 66 6.97 -7.06 11.03
CA PHE A 66 8.36 -7.00 10.57
C PHE A 66 9.40 -6.94 11.71
N PRO A 67 9.25 -6.10 12.76
CA PRO A 67 10.16 -6.09 13.90
C PRO A 67 10.30 -7.45 14.60
N LEU A 68 9.19 -8.16 14.79
CA LEU A 68 9.19 -9.47 15.43
C LEU A 68 9.87 -10.52 14.55
N VAL A 69 9.72 -10.43 13.23
CA VAL A 69 10.43 -11.30 12.28
C VAL A 69 11.94 -11.01 12.30
N MET A 70 12.37 -9.75 12.35
CA MET A 70 13.79 -9.41 12.49
C MET A 70 14.39 -9.97 13.80
N ILE A 71 13.66 -9.86 14.92
CA ILE A 71 14.05 -10.46 16.20
C ILE A 71 14.09 -11.99 16.11
N ALA A 72 13.11 -12.61 15.45
CA ALA A 72 13.04 -14.06 15.26
C ALA A 72 14.27 -14.56 14.50
N ILE A 73 14.59 -13.94 13.35
CA ILE A 73 15.74 -14.32 12.52
C ILE A 73 17.06 -14.04 13.27
N SER A 74 17.18 -12.90 13.95
CA SER A 74 18.33 -12.63 14.84
C SER A 74 18.51 -13.72 15.90
N SER A 75 17.42 -14.14 16.52
CA SER A 75 17.42 -15.16 17.56
C SER A 75 17.77 -16.54 17.00
N TRP A 76 17.31 -16.84 15.79
CA TRP A 76 17.69 -18.06 15.07
C TRP A 76 19.19 -18.10 14.80
N ILE A 77 19.76 -17.05 14.19
CA ILE A 77 21.19 -16.99 13.86
C ILE A 77 22.06 -17.07 15.13
N THR A 78 21.59 -16.52 16.25
CA THR A 78 22.31 -16.54 17.54
C THR A 78 22.02 -17.75 18.42
N GLY A 79 21.18 -18.69 17.99
CA GLY A 79 20.83 -19.90 18.76
C GLY A 79 19.91 -19.66 19.97
N LYS A 80 19.24 -18.51 20.04
CA LYS A 80 18.31 -18.15 21.14
C LYS A 80 16.89 -18.66 20.86
N TYR A 81 16.71 -19.97 20.96
CA TYR A 81 15.46 -20.65 20.58
C TYR A 81 14.20 -20.18 21.32
N LYS A 82 14.32 -19.82 22.62
CA LYS A 82 13.17 -19.29 23.37
C LYS A 82 12.63 -18.01 22.72
N THR A 83 13.50 -17.04 22.46
CA THR A 83 13.12 -15.77 21.85
C THR A 83 12.59 -15.97 20.43
N LEU A 84 13.23 -16.85 19.64
CA LEU A 84 12.74 -17.24 18.31
C LEU A 84 11.29 -17.73 18.36
N ILE A 85 10.95 -18.65 19.25
CA ILE A 85 9.59 -19.21 19.35
C ILE A 85 8.59 -18.14 19.78
N TRP A 86 8.90 -17.36 20.82
CA TRP A 86 8.00 -16.32 21.33
C TRP A 86 7.74 -15.20 20.32
N SER A 87 8.78 -14.70 19.64
CA SER A 87 8.62 -13.67 18.62
C SER A 87 7.91 -14.20 17.37
N SER A 88 8.12 -15.48 17.03
CA SER A 88 7.39 -16.13 15.93
C SER A 88 5.90 -16.29 16.25
N ALA A 89 5.56 -16.75 17.46
CA ALA A 89 4.17 -16.85 17.90
C ALA A 89 3.47 -15.49 17.85
N ALA A 90 4.11 -14.44 18.37
CA ALA A 90 3.58 -13.08 18.31
C ALA A 90 3.39 -12.58 16.86
N ALA A 91 4.37 -12.80 15.97
CA ALA A 91 4.26 -12.37 14.58
C ALA A 91 3.13 -13.09 13.82
N ILE A 92 2.99 -14.40 14.05
CA ILE A 92 2.02 -15.26 13.35
C ILE A 92 0.59 -15.04 13.86
N LEU A 93 0.39 -15.08 15.18
CA LEU A 93 -0.95 -15.15 15.78
C LEU A 93 -1.61 -13.78 15.95
N ILE A 94 -0.82 -12.72 16.14
CA ILE A 94 -1.34 -11.35 16.29
C ILE A 94 -1.49 -10.68 14.92
N PHE A 95 -0.48 -10.80 14.06
CA PHE A 95 -0.37 -9.92 12.90
C PHE A 95 -0.60 -10.62 11.56
N ARG A 96 0.07 -11.75 11.32
CA ARG A 96 0.16 -12.36 9.98
C ARG A 96 0.41 -13.86 9.99
N SER A 97 -0.65 -14.62 9.73
CA SER A 97 -0.64 -16.07 9.68
C SER A 97 0.26 -16.64 8.58
N GLU A 98 0.51 -15.91 7.47
CA GLU A 98 1.38 -16.39 6.39
C GLU A 98 2.83 -16.62 6.82
N LEU A 99 3.27 -15.94 7.90
CA LEU A 99 4.59 -16.11 8.48
C LEU A 99 4.81 -17.50 9.07
N VAL A 100 3.74 -18.29 9.27
CA VAL A 100 3.85 -19.71 9.64
C VAL A 100 4.68 -20.48 8.63
N ILE A 101 4.62 -20.12 7.35
CA ILE A 101 5.42 -20.76 6.31
C ILE A 101 6.90 -20.40 6.56
N TYR A 102 7.24 -19.11 6.64
CA TYR A 102 8.64 -18.72 6.76
C TYR A 102 9.29 -19.14 8.08
N LEU A 103 8.68 -18.78 9.21
CA LEU A 103 9.23 -19.07 10.54
C LEU A 103 9.04 -20.54 10.91
N GLY A 104 7.98 -21.19 10.41
CA GLY A 104 7.79 -22.63 10.56
C GLY A 104 8.86 -23.44 9.84
N ILE A 105 9.25 -23.07 8.61
CA ILE A 105 10.39 -23.69 7.92
C ILE A 105 11.67 -23.58 8.75
N ILE A 106 11.96 -22.40 9.32
CA ILE A 106 13.13 -22.20 10.18
C ILE A 106 13.09 -23.15 11.39
N LEU A 107 11.94 -23.23 12.08
CA LEU A 107 11.77 -24.12 13.22
C LEU A 107 11.90 -25.60 12.83
N LEU A 108 11.32 -26.01 11.70
CA LEU A 108 11.43 -27.38 11.18
C LEU A 108 12.89 -27.75 10.88
N ILE A 109 13.66 -26.83 10.30
CA ILE A 109 15.10 -27.03 10.05
C ILE A 109 15.85 -27.25 11.37
N GLU A 110 15.59 -26.44 12.40
CA GLU A 110 16.26 -26.57 13.70
C GLU A 110 15.88 -27.85 14.45
N LEU A 111 14.64 -28.33 14.28
CA LEU A 111 14.19 -29.63 14.78
C LEU A 111 14.87 -30.78 14.02
N PHE A 112 14.95 -30.69 12.70
CA PHE A 112 15.59 -31.70 11.85
C PHE A 112 17.07 -31.88 12.18
N TYR A 113 17.81 -30.78 12.36
CA TYR A 113 19.21 -30.81 12.79
C TYR A 113 19.39 -31.10 14.28
N LYS A 114 18.32 -31.44 15.02
CA LYS A 114 18.33 -31.77 16.46
C LYS A 114 18.94 -30.69 17.36
N ARG A 115 18.99 -29.44 16.89
CA ARG A 115 19.49 -28.30 17.68
C ARG A 115 18.44 -27.83 18.70
N LEU A 116 17.17 -28.09 18.40
CA LEU A 116 16.05 -27.96 19.31
C LEU A 116 15.42 -29.35 19.52
N THR A 117 15.27 -29.78 20.77
CA THR A 117 14.53 -31.01 21.09
C THR A 117 13.03 -30.80 20.86
N ILE A 118 12.38 -31.77 20.20
CA ILE A 118 10.94 -31.71 19.83
C ILE A 118 10.08 -31.38 21.05
N LEU A 119 10.26 -32.11 22.16
CA LEU A 119 9.48 -31.91 23.39
C LEU A 119 9.63 -30.49 23.94
N ARG A 120 10.85 -29.95 23.92
CA ARG A 120 11.16 -28.60 24.41
C ARG A 120 10.56 -27.54 23.48
N GLY A 121 10.69 -27.74 22.17
CA GLY A 121 10.10 -26.87 21.14
C GLY A 121 8.58 -26.80 21.28
N LEU A 122 7.92 -27.96 21.38
CA LEU A 122 6.47 -28.06 21.57
C LEU A 122 6.01 -27.43 22.88
N LYS A 123 6.70 -27.69 24.00
CA LYS A 123 6.34 -27.11 25.31
C LYS A 123 6.41 -25.57 25.28
N ILE A 124 7.51 -25.01 24.77
CA ILE A 124 7.67 -23.55 24.68
C ILE A 124 6.69 -22.96 23.66
N GLY A 125 6.53 -23.61 22.51
CA GLY A 125 5.62 -23.17 21.44
C GLY A 125 4.17 -23.16 21.89
N PHE A 126 3.72 -24.20 22.60
CA PHE A 126 2.38 -24.31 23.13
C PHE A 126 2.07 -23.21 24.15
N VAL A 127 2.98 -22.99 25.12
CA VAL A 127 2.83 -21.91 26.10
C VAL A 127 2.82 -20.54 25.42
N ALA A 128 3.73 -20.31 24.48
CA ALA A 128 3.79 -19.05 23.73
C ALA A 128 2.50 -18.82 22.92
N ALA A 129 2.01 -19.85 22.23
CA ALA A 129 0.79 -19.77 21.44
C ALA A 129 -0.44 -19.45 22.29
N ILE A 130 -0.62 -20.13 23.42
CA ILE A 130 -1.75 -19.85 24.35
C ILE A 130 -1.67 -18.41 24.83
N VAL A 131 -0.53 -17.99 25.39
CA VAL A 131 -0.41 -16.64 25.97
C VAL A 131 -0.65 -15.56 24.92
N VAL A 132 -0.04 -15.69 23.74
CA VAL A 132 -0.19 -14.72 22.65
C VAL A 132 -1.62 -14.71 22.11
N LEU A 133 -2.21 -15.89 21.85
CA LEU A 133 -3.55 -16.00 21.31
C LEU A 133 -4.58 -15.44 22.29
N THR A 134 -4.51 -15.82 23.57
CA THR A 134 -5.41 -15.29 24.61
C THR A 134 -5.27 -13.78 24.72
N THR A 135 -4.05 -13.24 24.65
CA THR A 135 -3.83 -11.78 24.68
C THR A 135 -4.46 -11.09 23.47
N SER A 136 -4.28 -11.61 22.25
CA SER A 136 -4.93 -11.08 21.04
C SER A 136 -6.44 -11.13 21.16
N VAL A 137 -7.01 -12.29 21.50
CA VAL A 137 -8.47 -12.45 21.65
C VAL A 137 -9.03 -11.47 22.67
N ILE A 138 -8.41 -11.29 23.83
CA ILE A 138 -8.91 -10.34 24.86
C ILE A 138 -8.87 -8.91 24.33
N ILE A 139 -7.71 -8.45 23.85
CA ILE A 139 -7.52 -7.06 23.41
C ILE A 139 -8.41 -6.76 22.20
N ASP A 140 -8.39 -7.62 21.19
CA ASP A 140 -9.16 -7.43 19.97
C ASP A 140 -10.66 -7.48 20.26
N SER A 141 -11.12 -8.38 21.14
CA SER A 141 -12.54 -8.45 21.49
C SER A 141 -13.07 -7.19 22.18
N ILE A 142 -12.22 -6.50 22.96
CA ILE A 142 -12.56 -5.19 23.55
C ILE A 142 -12.78 -4.15 22.46
N PHE A 143 -11.87 -4.06 21.49
CA PHE A 143 -11.97 -3.06 20.41
C PHE A 143 -13.08 -3.38 19.40
N TRP A 144 -13.30 -4.65 19.09
CA TRP A 144 -14.34 -5.12 18.17
C TRP A 144 -15.72 -5.24 18.81
N ARG A 145 -15.81 -5.12 20.15
CA ARG A 145 -17.06 -5.26 20.93
C ARG A 145 -17.77 -6.61 20.73
N ARG A 146 -17.02 -7.64 20.38
CA ARG A 146 -17.48 -9.03 20.22
C ARG A 146 -16.28 -9.96 20.39
N LEU A 147 -16.51 -11.20 20.83
CA LEU A 147 -15.45 -12.20 20.87
C LEU A 147 -14.91 -12.44 19.46
N VAL A 148 -13.63 -12.11 19.22
CA VAL A 148 -13.01 -12.26 17.91
C VAL A 148 -11.52 -12.56 18.03
N TRP A 149 -11.05 -13.44 17.13
CA TRP A 149 -9.65 -13.55 16.78
C TRP A 149 -9.50 -13.03 15.35
N PRO A 150 -9.03 -11.79 15.14
CA PRO A 150 -9.04 -11.16 13.82
C PRO A 150 -8.27 -11.95 12.77
N GLU A 151 -7.07 -12.43 13.12
CA GLU A 151 -6.26 -13.21 12.19
C GLU A 151 -6.89 -14.57 11.86
N GLY A 152 -7.62 -15.15 12.81
CA GLY A 152 -8.41 -16.37 12.58
C GLY A 152 -9.52 -16.17 11.56
N GLU A 153 -10.24 -15.05 11.63
CA GLU A 153 -11.28 -14.70 10.63
C GLU A 153 -10.67 -14.43 9.26
N VAL A 154 -9.52 -13.75 9.21
CA VAL A 154 -8.77 -13.51 7.96
C VAL A 154 -8.30 -14.83 7.36
N LEU A 155 -7.78 -15.75 8.18
CA LEU A 155 -7.39 -17.07 7.74
C LEU A 155 -8.60 -17.84 7.20
N PHE A 156 -9.72 -17.86 7.92
CA PHE A 156 -10.95 -18.51 7.48
C PHE A 156 -11.46 -17.93 6.13
N PHE A 157 -11.49 -16.61 6.01
CA PHE A 157 -11.93 -15.94 4.79
C PHE A 157 -11.03 -16.24 3.58
N ASN A 158 -9.72 -16.31 3.79
CA ASN A 158 -8.77 -16.51 2.69
C ASN A 158 -8.60 -17.99 2.32
N THR A 159 -8.51 -18.89 3.29
CA THR A 159 -8.20 -20.30 3.05
C THR A 159 -9.45 -21.14 2.81
N ILE A 160 -10.52 -20.93 3.59
CA ILE A 160 -11.73 -21.75 3.51
C ILE A 160 -12.72 -21.18 2.49
N LEU A 161 -12.96 -19.87 2.51
CA LEU A 161 -13.87 -19.23 1.54
C LEU A 161 -13.23 -18.96 0.17
N ASN A 162 -11.90 -19.10 0.06
CA ASN A 162 -11.12 -18.90 -1.17
C ASN A 162 -11.41 -17.57 -1.90
N LYS A 163 -11.76 -16.52 -1.15
CA LYS A 163 -12.14 -15.21 -1.70
C LYS A 163 -10.93 -14.30 -1.98
N SER A 164 -9.71 -14.77 -1.73
CA SER A 164 -8.49 -13.99 -1.99
C SER A 164 -8.35 -13.61 -3.48
N SER A 165 -8.89 -14.42 -4.39
CA SER A 165 -8.88 -14.16 -5.85
C SER A 165 -9.65 -12.91 -6.27
N GLN A 166 -10.60 -12.43 -5.45
CA GLN A 166 -11.39 -11.21 -5.72
C GLN A 166 -10.53 -9.94 -5.73
N TRP A 167 -9.35 -9.98 -5.14
CA TRP A 167 -8.39 -8.87 -5.08
C TRP A 167 -7.34 -8.93 -6.21
N GLY A 168 -7.61 -9.71 -7.26
CA GLY A 168 -6.74 -9.92 -8.41
C GLY A 168 -5.78 -11.08 -8.23
N THR A 169 -5.42 -11.71 -9.35
CA THR A 169 -4.53 -12.87 -9.40
C THR A 169 -3.28 -12.58 -10.22
N GLN A 170 -2.18 -13.24 -9.86
CA GLN A 170 -0.91 -13.10 -10.56
C GLN A 170 -0.27 -14.48 -10.78
N PRO A 171 0.52 -14.64 -11.86
CA PRO A 171 1.20 -15.90 -12.17
C PRO A 171 2.05 -16.42 -11.01
N PHE A 172 2.31 -17.73 -10.99
CA PHE A 172 3.10 -18.39 -9.95
C PHE A 172 4.45 -17.69 -9.71
N LEU A 173 5.24 -17.49 -10.76
CA LEU A 173 6.59 -16.91 -10.65
C LEU A 173 6.63 -15.38 -10.42
N TRP A 174 5.49 -14.71 -10.23
CA TRP A 174 5.42 -13.24 -10.11
C TRP A 174 6.34 -12.67 -9.03
N TYR A 175 6.48 -13.37 -7.91
CA TYR A 175 7.40 -12.94 -6.86
C TYR A 175 8.86 -12.87 -7.34
N PHE A 176 9.29 -13.82 -8.18
CA PHE A 176 10.67 -13.92 -8.66
C PHE A 176 10.99 -12.94 -9.79
N TYR A 177 10.12 -12.78 -10.78
CA TYR A 177 10.40 -11.87 -11.90
C TYR A 177 9.95 -10.43 -11.66
N SER A 178 9.09 -10.17 -10.66
CA SER A 178 8.52 -8.83 -10.43
C SER A 178 8.73 -8.30 -9.01
N ALA A 179 8.35 -9.05 -7.97
CA ALA A 179 8.36 -8.51 -6.62
C ALA A 179 9.76 -8.37 -6.03
N ILE A 180 10.57 -9.43 -6.09
CA ILE A 180 11.95 -9.42 -5.60
C ILE A 180 12.77 -8.38 -6.38
N PRO A 181 12.84 -8.39 -7.73
CA PRO A 181 13.63 -7.40 -8.48
C PRO A 181 13.27 -5.95 -8.13
N ARG A 182 11.98 -5.64 -7.95
CA ARG A 182 11.54 -4.31 -7.49
C ARG A 182 11.92 -4.05 -6.03
N GLY A 183 11.81 -5.05 -5.16
CA GLY A 183 12.12 -4.96 -3.73
C GLY A 183 13.57 -4.59 -3.46
N ILE A 184 14.50 -5.29 -4.10
CA ILE A 184 15.94 -5.19 -3.81
C ILE A 184 16.74 -4.38 -4.85
N GLY A 185 16.11 -4.02 -5.98
CA GLY A 185 16.73 -3.22 -7.04
C GLY A 185 17.93 -3.91 -7.68
N PHE A 186 19.00 -3.14 -7.89
CA PHE A 186 20.24 -3.60 -8.52
C PHE A 186 21.06 -4.55 -7.64
N SER A 187 20.75 -4.64 -6.34
CA SER A 187 21.38 -5.61 -5.44
C SER A 187 21.04 -7.07 -5.79
N LEU A 188 20.03 -7.31 -6.64
CA LEU A 188 19.65 -8.64 -7.14
C LEU A 188 20.83 -9.40 -7.75
N CYS A 189 21.68 -8.72 -8.52
CA CYS A 189 22.81 -9.35 -9.22
C CYS A 189 23.83 -9.98 -8.27
N PHE A 190 23.89 -9.52 -7.02
CA PHE A 190 24.86 -9.97 -6.03
C PHE A 190 24.35 -11.12 -5.14
N ILE A 191 23.04 -11.40 -5.14
CA ILE A 191 22.48 -12.44 -4.28
C ILE A 191 23.05 -13.83 -4.60
N PRO A 192 23.07 -14.30 -5.86
CA PRO A 192 23.66 -15.60 -6.16
C PRO A 192 25.16 -15.65 -5.81
N LEU A 193 25.88 -14.55 -6.06
CA LEU A 193 27.32 -14.46 -5.81
C LEU A 193 27.64 -14.57 -4.31
N GLY A 194 26.86 -13.90 -3.45
CA GLY A 194 27.02 -13.99 -2.00
C GLY A 194 26.69 -15.38 -1.45
N MET A 195 25.67 -16.04 -2.01
CA MET A 195 25.29 -17.40 -1.65
C MET A 195 26.39 -18.42 -2.01
N ILE A 196 26.95 -18.33 -3.23
CA ILE A 196 28.05 -19.19 -3.67
C ILE A 196 29.30 -18.95 -2.82
N TYR A 197 29.55 -17.71 -2.43
CA TYR A 197 30.76 -17.33 -1.69
C TYR A 197 30.74 -17.77 -0.22
N ASP A 198 29.64 -17.58 0.50
CA ASP A 198 29.55 -17.89 1.93
C ASP A 198 28.39 -18.87 2.20
N ILE A 199 28.73 -20.11 2.57
CA ILE A 199 27.74 -21.14 2.91
C ILE A 199 26.84 -20.74 4.08
N ARG A 200 27.31 -19.88 4.99
CA ARG A 200 26.51 -19.37 6.12
C ARG A 200 25.39 -18.46 5.61
N VAL A 201 25.67 -17.66 4.58
CA VAL A 201 24.66 -16.82 3.89
C VAL A 201 23.66 -17.71 3.18
N THR A 202 24.11 -18.76 2.47
CA THR A 202 23.19 -19.70 1.80
C THR A 202 22.22 -20.36 2.77
N ARG A 203 22.69 -20.82 3.93
CA ARG A 203 21.82 -21.39 4.98
C ARG A 203 20.77 -20.40 5.49
N LEU A 204 21.09 -19.11 5.49
CA LEU A 204 20.19 -18.04 5.91
C LEU A 204 19.16 -17.66 4.82
N VAL A 205 19.60 -17.60 3.56
CA VAL A 205 18.76 -17.20 2.42
C VAL A 205 17.82 -18.31 1.96
N LEU A 206 18.24 -19.58 2.05
CA LEU A 206 17.46 -20.71 1.54
C LEU A 206 16.04 -20.79 2.13
N PRO A 207 15.83 -20.68 3.46
CA PRO A 207 14.47 -20.63 4.03
C PRO A 207 13.62 -19.45 3.53
N ALA A 208 14.25 -18.31 3.26
CA ALA A 208 13.55 -17.14 2.72
C ALA A 208 13.07 -17.39 1.29
N LEU A 209 13.88 -18.03 0.45
CA LEU A 209 13.49 -18.41 -0.91
C LEU A 209 12.43 -19.52 -0.92
N MET A 210 12.52 -20.50 -0.01
CA MET A 210 11.50 -21.54 0.15
C MET A 210 10.15 -20.94 0.58
N PHE A 211 10.16 -19.97 1.50
CA PHE A 211 8.96 -19.22 1.85
C PHE A 211 8.33 -18.56 0.62
N VAL A 212 9.12 -17.81 -0.16
CA VAL A 212 8.60 -17.14 -1.37
C VAL A 212 8.05 -18.15 -2.37
N LEU A 213 8.72 -19.29 -2.56
CA LEU A 213 8.29 -20.35 -3.48
C LEU A 213 6.96 -20.97 -3.05
N ILE A 214 6.80 -21.32 -1.78
CA ILE A 214 5.56 -21.91 -1.26
C ILE A 214 4.44 -20.87 -1.28
N TYR A 215 4.73 -19.64 -0.88
CA TYR A 215 3.75 -18.55 -0.89
C TYR A 215 3.32 -18.16 -2.31
N SER A 216 4.13 -18.47 -3.33
CA SER A 216 3.80 -18.26 -4.75
C SER A 216 2.63 -19.11 -5.25
N ILE A 217 2.26 -20.18 -4.53
CA ILE A 217 1.08 -21.01 -4.84
C ILE A 217 -0.21 -20.20 -4.73
N LEU A 218 -0.25 -19.22 -3.81
CA LEU A 218 -1.45 -18.40 -3.61
C LEU A 218 -1.72 -17.50 -4.84
N PRO A 219 -2.95 -17.50 -5.39
CA PRO A 219 -3.27 -16.70 -6.58
C PRO A 219 -3.09 -15.20 -6.36
N HIS A 220 -3.53 -14.70 -5.20
CA HIS A 220 -3.39 -13.31 -4.84
C HIS A 220 -2.01 -13.03 -4.25
N LYS A 221 -1.32 -12.05 -4.84
CA LYS A 221 0.07 -11.76 -4.52
C LYS A 221 0.28 -10.26 -4.42
N GLU A 222 1.00 -9.88 -3.38
CA GLU A 222 1.44 -8.51 -3.15
C GLU A 222 2.88 -8.51 -2.64
N LEU A 223 3.64 -7.49 -3.04
CA LEU A 223 5.05 -7.36 -2.66
C LEU A 223 5.23 -7.26 -1.14
N ARG A 224 4.30 -6.59 -0.44
CA ARG A 224 4.39 -6.42 1.02
C ARG A 224 4.31 -7.74 1.80
N PHE A 225 3.72 -8.80 1.23
CA PHE A 225 3.61 -10.10 1.88
C PHE A 225 4.96 -10.80 2.06
N ILE A 226 5.94 -10.49 1.21
CA ILE A 226 7.29 -11.07 1.29
C ILE A 226 8.34 -10.09 1.82
N ILE A 227 7.95 -8.91 2.31
CA ILE A 227 8.89 -7.83 2.66
C ILE A 227 9.97 -8.24 3.67
N TYR A 228 9.66 -9.23 4.51
CA TYR A 228 10.56 -9.79 5.52
C TYR A 228 11.82 -10.45 4.93
N VAL A 229 11.77 -10.88 3.67
CA VAL A 229 12.90 -11.54 3.01
C VAL A 229 13.95 -10.55 2.54
N PHE A 230 13.60 -9.27 2.31
CA PHE A 230 14.52 -8.31 1.71
C PHE A 230 15.76 -8.04 2.57
N PRO A 231 15.66 -7.82 3.90
CA PRO A 231 16.85 -7.70 4.74
C PRO A 231 17.74 -8.95 4.69
N VAL A 232 17.15 -10.13 4.62
CA VAL A 232 17.88 -11.41 4.53
C VAL A 232 18.62 -11.53 3.20
N LEU A 233 17.96 -11.21 2.09
CA LEU A 233 18.58 -11.18 0.77
C LEU A 233 19.71 -10.14 0.68
N ASN A 234 19.55 -8.99 1.35
CA ASN A 234 20.58 -7.94 1.40
C ASN A 234 21.87 -8.41 2.10
N ILE A 235 21.80 -9.34 3.06
CA ILE A 235 23.00 -9.93 3.66
C ILE A 235 23.85 -10.64 2.61
N SER A 236 23.22 -11.30 1.64
CA SER A 236 23.96 -11.96 0.56
C SER A 236 24.74 -10.97 -0.30
N ALA A 237 24.05 -9.91 -0.75
CA ALA A 237 24.70 -8.83 -1.48
C ALA A 237 25.82 -8.18 -0.65
N ALA A 238 25.56 -7.89 0.63
CA ALA A 238 26.51 -7.27 1.53
C ALA A 238 27.77 -8.13 1.77
N SER A 239 27.61 -9.45 1.90
CA SER A 239 28.72 -10.38 2.09
C SER A 239 29.67 -10.36 0.88
N TYR A 240 29.11 -10.38 -0.34
CA TYR A 240 29.90 -10.28 -1.56
C TYR A 240 30.59 -8.91 -1.71
N CYS A 241 29.87 -7.81 -1.49
CA CYS A 241 30.45 -6.46 -1.55
C CYS A 241 31.59 -6.27 -0.55
N ASN A 242 31.42 -6.77 0.69
CA ASN A 242 32.47 -6.74 1.70
C ASN A 242 33.71 -7.55 1.28
N ARG A 243 33.52 -8.72 0.67
CA ARG A 243 34.62 -9.52 0.15
C ARG A 243 35.43 -8.74 -0.89
N ILE A 244 34.77 -8.17 -1.88
CA ILE A 244 35.43 -7.35 -2.93
C ILE A 244 36.18 -6.18 -2.30
N TRP A 245 35.54 -5.48 -1.35
CA TRP A 245 36.15 -4.38 -0.60
C TRP A 245 37.45 -4.81 0.09
N GLN A 246 37.46 -5.94 0.79
CA GLN A 246 38.66 -6.43 1.49
C GLN A 246 39.79 -6.85 0.54
N THR A 247 39.48 -7.27 -0.68
CA THR A 247 40.48 -7.74 -1.65
C THR A 247 40.93 -6.70 -2.67
N ARG A 248 40.45 -5.46 -2.57
CA ARG A 248 40.64 -4.41 -3.58
C ARG A 248 42.10 -4.10 -3.96
N PHE A 249 43.04 -4.28 -3.03
CA PHE A 249 44.48 -3.99 -3.25
C PHE A 249 45.37 -5.24 -3.36
N LYS A 250 44.80 -6.44 -3.56
CA LYS A 250 45.59 -7.66 -3.76
C LYS A 250 46.16 -7.74 -5.19
N PRO A 251 47.27 -8.48 -5.43
CA PRO A 251 48.03 -8.46 -6.70
C PRO A 251 47.23 -8.84 -7.98
N LYS A 252 46.04 -9.46 -7.86
CA LYS A 252 45.06 -9.61 -8.96
C LYS A 252 44.14 -8.36 -9.09
N GLY A 253 44.69 -7.17 -8.88
CA GLY A 253 43.97 -5.95 -8.47
C GLY A 253 42.98 -5.39 -9.48
N LEU A 254 43.25 -5.48 -10.78
CA LEU A 254 42.38 -4.90 -11.81
C LEU A 254 40.98 -5.52 -11.82
N LYS A 255 40.86 -6.85 -11.70
CA LYS A 255 39.55 -7.54 -11.64
C LYS A 255 38.77 -7.14 -10.38
N ASN A 256 39.47 -6.97 -9.25
CA ASN A 256 38.85 -6.55 -8.00
C ASN A 256 38.45 -5.07 -8.03
N LEU A 257 39.19 -4.22 -8.74
CA LEU A 257 38.85 -2.82 -8.96
C LEU A 257 37.60 -2.69 -9.83
N ILE A 258 37.50 -3.46 -10.92
CA ILE A 258 36.29 -3.52 -11.76
C ILE A 258 35.10 -4.02 -10.93
N ALA A 259 35.27 -5.08 -10.14
CA ALA A 259 34.22 -5.57 -9.24
C ALA A 259 33.82 -4.53 -8.18
N LEU A 260 34.77 -3.73 -7.69
CA LEU A 260 34.51 -2.64 -6.76
C LEU A 260 33.69 -1.52 -7.42
N VAL A 261 34.05 -1.12 -8.64
CA VAL A 261 33.26 -0.17 -9.43
C VAL A 261 31.84 -0.69 -9.61
N PHE A 262 31.67 -1.98 -9.93
CA PHE A 262 30.35 -2.60 -10.02
C PHE A 262 29.58 -2.56 -8.69
N CYS A 263 30.26 -2.82 -7.55
CA CYS A 263 29.69 -2.67 -6.21
C CYS A 263 29.30 -1.22 -5.88
N ILE A 264 30.01 -0.20 -6.35
CA ILE A 264 29.62 1.19 -6.12
C ILE A 264 28.47 1.60 -7.05
N SER A 265 28.55 1.22 -8.32
CA SER A 265 27.54 1.51 -9.34
C SER A 265 26.17 0.95 -8.97
N HIS A 266 26.08 -0.22 -8.32
CA HIS A 266 24.77 -0.75 -7.91
C HIS A 266 24.11 0.06 -6.79
N ILE A 267 24.90 0.69 -5.91
CA ILE A 267 24.36 1.59 -4.87
C ILE A 267 23.80 2.85 -5.52
N ILE A 268 24.51 3.43 -6.48
CA ILE A 268 24.03 4.57 -7.28
C ILE A 268 22.77 4.17 -8.07
N GLY A 269 22.76 2.97 -8.65
CA GLY A 269 21.60 2.39 -9.31
C GLY A 269 20.39 2.26 -8.38
N ASN A 270 20.58 1.74 -7.16
CA ASN A 270 19.52 1.65 -6.15
C ASN A 270 18.98 3.02 -5.78
N LEU A 271 19.86 4.01 -5.56
CA LEU A 271 19.43 5.37 -5.24
C LEU A 271 18.60 5.98 -6.39
N THR A 272 19.06 5.82 -7.63
CA THR A 272 18.36 6.29 -8.83
C THR A 272 16.99 5.62 -8.96
N PHE A 273 16.94 4.29 -8.76
CA PHE A 273 15.71 3.52 -8.78
C PHE A 273 14.74 3.96 -7.68
N THR A 274 15.26 4.25 -6.48
CA THR A 274 14.49 4.77 -5.35
C THR A 274 13.91 6.15 -5.63
N ILE A 275 14.63 7.06 -6.29
CA ILE A 275 14.12 8.36 -6.71
C ILE A 275 12.98 8.19 -7.73
N ILE A 276 13.13 7.29 -8.70
CA ILE A 276 12.10 7.00 -9.71
C ILE A 276 10.85 6.41 -9.05
N LEU A 277 11.00 5.42 -8.17
CA LEU A 277 9.86 4.83 -7.48
C LEU A 277 9.19 5.81 -6.52
N SER A 278 9.96 6.68 -5.85
CA SER A 278 9.41 7.73 -4.98
C SER A 278 8.60 8.76 -5.76
N SER A 279 9.10 9.21 -6.91
CA SER A 279 8.38 10.14 -7.78
C SER A 279 7.10 9.52 -8.36
N ALA A 280 7.12 8.22 -8.71
CA ALA A 280 5.92 7.49 -9.09
C ALA A 280 4.93 7.35 -7.91
N ALA A 281 5.42 7.03 -6.71
CA ALA A 281 4.60 6.81 -5.54
C ALA A 281 3.83 8.05 -5.07
N ILE A 282 4.40 9.26 -5.24
CA ILE A 282 3.69 10.52 -4.95
C ILE A 282 2.43 10.65 -5.81
N GLN A 283 2.49 10.21 -7.07
CA GLN A 283 1.38 10.34 -8.03
C GLN A 283 0.32 9.24 -7.89
N ASN A 284 0.50 8.27 -6.99
CA ASN A 284 -0.46 7.19 -6.73
C ASN A 284 -1.60 7.58 -5.77
N TYR A 285 -1.70 8.86 -5.38
CA TYR A 285 -2.72 9.35 -4.44
C TYR A 285 -3.64 10.46 -5.01
N PRO A 286 -4.22 10.30 -6.22
CA PRO A 286 -5.09 11.32 -6.80
C PRO A 286 -6.32 11.63 -5.93
N GLY A 287 -6.87 10.67 -5.19
CA GLY A 287 -8.03 10.91 -4.30
C GLY A 287 -7.70 11.87 -3.17
N GLY A 288 -6.51 11.73 -2.56
CA GLY A 288 -6.02 12.67 -1.57
C GLY A 288 -5.84 14.09 -2.15
N HIS A 289 -5.26 14.17 -3.35
CA HIS A 289 -5.13 15.45 -4.06
C HIS A 289 -6.47 16.07 -4.42
N ALA A 290 -7.46 15.28 -4.85
CA ALA A 290 -8.80 15.75 -5.16
C ALA A 290 -9.46 16.41 -3.95
N MET A 291 -9.33 15.81 -2.76
CA MET A 291 -9.89 16.39 -1.53
C MET A 291 -9.19 17.67 -1.10
N LEU A 292 -7.85 17.72 -1.20
CA LEU A 292 -7.11 18.93 -0.87
C LEU A 292 -7.48 20.09 -1.82
N THR A 293 -7.56 19.80 -3.12
CA THR A 293 -7.96 20.78 -4.13
C THR A 293 -9.40 21.22 -3.94
N LEU A 294 -10.33 20.30 -3.63
CA LEU A 294 -11.74 20.64 -3.36
C LEU A 294 -11.86 21.68 -2.23
N HIS A 295 -11.19 21.45 -1.10
CA HIS A 295 -11.21 22.40 0.01
C HIS A 295 -10.49 23.72 -0.31
N LYS A 296 -9.47 23.70 -1.17
CA LYS A 296 -8.80 24.91 -1.64
C LYS A 296 -9.72 25.74 -2.53
N VAL A 297 -10.43 25.11 -3.46
CA VAL A 297 -11.38 25.76 -4.37
C VAL A 297 -12.56 26.34 -3.58
N GLU A 298 -13.11 25.57 -2.65
CA GLU A 298 -14.27 25.96 -1.83
C GLU A 298 -13.88 26.60 -0.48
N HIS A 299 -12.66 27.16 -0.35
CA HIS A 299 -12.17 27.71 0.92
C HIS A 299 -13.04 28.83 1.50
N LYS A 300 -13.76 29.57 0.64
CA LYS A 300 -14.71 30.63 1.06
C LYS A 300 -16.02 30.07 1.61
N ASN A 301 -16.34 28.81 1.28
CA ASN A 301 -17.61 28.14 1.60
C ASN A 301 -17.43 27.00 2.63
N LEU A 302 -16.42 27.10 3.50
CA LEU A 302 -16.18 26.08 4.52
C LEU A 302 -17.35 25.94 5.51
N ASN A 303 -18.12 27.01 5.72
CA ASN A 303 -19.31 27.01 6.59
C ASN A 303 -20.59 26.57 5.86
N ALA A 304 -20.53 26.28 4.56
CA ALA A 304 -21.70 25.83 3.81
C ALA A 304 -22.03 24.36 4.13
N ASN A 305 -23.31 23.99 4.08
CA ASN A 305 -23.76 22.62 4.28
C ASN A 305 -23.62 21.82 2.98
N TYR A 306 -22.39 21.47 2.62
CA TYR A 306 -22.10 20.65 1.45
C TYR A 306 -22.21 19.16 1.76
N SER A 307 -22.89 18.43 0.88
CA SER A 307 -22.90 16.97 0.86
C SER A 307 -22.01 16.47 -0.28
N ILE A 308 -21.00 15.66 0.06
CA ILE A 308 -19.97 15.18 -0.85
C ILE A 308 -20.05 13.67 -0.92
N HIS A 309 -20.29 13.12 -2.11
CA HIS A 309 -20.17 11.69 -2.36
C HIS A 309 -18.75 11.34 -2.78
N ILE A 310 -18.23 10.24 -2.23
CA ILE A 310 -16.88 9.72 -2.49
C ILE A 310 -17.02 8.32 -3.06
N ASP A 311 -16.59 8.17 -4.30
CA ASP A 311 -16.55 6.90 -5.01
C ASP A 311 -15.36 6.01 -4.54
N ASN A 312 -15.39 4.73 -4.93
CA ASN A 312 -14.43 3.71 -4.48
C ASN A 312 -12.99 4.03 -4.89
N LEU A 313 -12.74 4.40 -6.15
CA LEU A 313 -11.38 4.72 -6.62
C LEU A 313 -10.76 5.92 -5.86
N PRO A 314 -11.46 7.06 -5.68
CA PRO A 314 -11.01 8.12 -4.78
C PRO A 314 -10.72 7.64 -3.35
N ALA A 315 -11.61 6.82 -2.77
CA ALA A 315 -11.41 6.26 -1.43
C ALA A 315 -10.13 5.42 -1.32
N GLN A 316 -9.84 4.59 -2.33
CA GLN A 316 -8.64 3.75 -2.38
C GLN A 316 -7.35 4.56 -2.63
N THR A 317 -7.47 5.74 -3.26
CA THR A 317 -6.34 6.57 -3.69
C THR A 317 -6.13 7.81 -2.81
N GLY A 318 -6.54 7.77 -1.54
CA GLY A 318 -6.12 8.73 -0.53
C GLY A 318 -7.19 9.66 0.02
N VAL A 319 -8.47 9.47 -0.33
CA VAL A 319 -9.55 10.11 0.45
C VAL A 319 -9.64 9.44 1.82
N THR A 320 -9.36 10.19 2.88
CA THR A 320 -9.38 9.70 4.27
C THR A 320 -10.17 10.64 5.17
N ARG A 321 -10.47 10.20 6.40
CA ARG A 321 -11.04 11.11 7.41
C ARG A 321 -10.11 12.29 7.73
N PHE A 322 -8.80 12.15 7.56
CA PHE A 322 -7.84 13.23 7.76
C PHE A 322 -7.90 14.32 6.68
N THR A 323 -8.48 14.01 5.50
CA THR A 323 -8.66 14.97 4.40
C THR A 323 -9.99 15.72 4.45
N GLN A 324 -10.86 15.45 5.43
CA GLN A 324 -12.11 16.17 5.65
C GLN A 324 -11.79 17.45 6.41
N LEU A 325 -11.70 18.60 5.71
CA LEU A 325 -11.23 19.85 6.31
C LEU A 325 -12.32 20.74 6.92
N SER A 326 -13.59 20.54 6.54
CA SER A 326 -14.73 21.24 7.12
C SER A 326 -15.55 20.32 8.03
N ASN A 327 -16.00 20.86 9.18
CA ASN A 327 -16.93 20.17 10.08
C ASN A 327 -18.40 20.31 9.63
N GLN A 328 -18.72 21.27 8.75
CA GLN A 328 -20.09 21.51 8.26
C GLN A 328 -20.41 20.67 7.02
N TRP A 329 -19.38 20.12 6.38
CA TRP A 329 -19.54 19.28 5.20
C TRP A 329 -19.84 17.84 5.63
N THR A 330 -20.77 17.20 4.92
CA THR A 330 -21.09 15.79 5.07
C THR A 330 -20.39 15.00 3.97
N TYR A 331 -19.55 14.04 4.35
CA TYR A 331 -18.83 13.18 3.42
C TYR A 331 -19.41 11.76 3.47
N SER A 332 -19.89 11.27 2.34
CA SER A 332 -20.55 9.96 2.23
C SER A 332 -19.77 9.04 1.29
N LYS A 333 -19.40 7.86 1.79
CA LYS A 333 -18.90 6.73 1.00
C LYS A 333 -19.96 5.62 0.92
N LYS A 334 -21.22 6.01 0.68
CA LYS A 334 -22.29 5.02 0.53
C LYS A 334 -22.02 4.18 -0.73
N GLU A 335 -21.81 2.88 -0.54
CA GLU A 335 -21.48 1.97 -1.63
C GLU A 335 -22.74 1.47 -2.37
N HIS A 336 -22.53 0.84 -3.53
CA HIS A 336 -23.58 0.20 -4.33
C HIS A 336 -24.64 1.15 -4.93
N LEU A 337 -24.30 2.43 -5.07
CA LEU A 337 -25.12 3.39 -5.80
C LEU A 337 -24.88 3.25 -7.31
N LYS A 338 -25.96 3.08 -8.07
CA LYS A 338 -25.88 3.01 -9.54
C LYS A 338 -25.58 4.40 -10.12
N PRO A 339 -24.69 4.52 -11.11
CA PRO A 339 -24.43 5.81 -11.77
C PRO A 339 -25.72 6.48 -12.25
N GLY A 340 -25.89 7.76 -11.92
CA GLY A 340 -27.09 8.52 -12.29
C GLY A 340 -28.34 8.21 -11.47
N CYS A 341 -28.26 7.54 -10.32
CA CYS A 341 -29.42 7.42 -9.44
C CYS A 341 -29.79 8.78 -8.81
N GLU A 342 -31.05 8.94 -8.40
CA GLU A 342 -31.56 10.17 -7.78
C GLU A 342 -30.76 10.55 -6.52
N GLU A 343 -30.35 9.55 -5.74
CA GLU A 343 -29.55 9.76 -4.54
C GLU A 343 -28.18 10.36 -4.87
N LEU A 344 -27.48 9.87 -5.89
CA LEU A 344 -26.21 10.48 -6.33
C LEU A 344 -26.44 11.91 -6.85
N MET A 345 -27.52 12.15 -7.59
CA MET A 345 -27.86 13.49 -8.05
C MET A 345 -28.25 14.46 -6.91
N SER A 346 -28.57 13.94 -5.72
CA SER A 346 -28.94 14.76 -4.56
C SER A 346 -27.74 15.48 -3.94
N PHE A 347 -26.54 14.88 -4.02
CA PHE A 347 -25.31 15.42 -3.43
C PHE A 347 -24.91 16.76 -4.05
N THR A 348 -24.27 17.63 -3.26
CA THR A 348 -23.76 18.92 -3.77
C THR A 348 -22.51 18.76 -4.60
N HIS A 349 -21.64 17.80 -4.24
CA HIS A 349 -20.42 17.49 -4.97
C HIS A 349 -20.26 15.98 -5.10
N LEU A 350 -19.69 15.56 -6.22
CA LEU A 350 -19.37 14.17 -6.51
C LEU A 350 -17.88 14.05 -6.78
N VAL A 351 -17.20 13.18 -6.05
CA VAL A 351 -15.81 12.80 -6.31
C VAL A 351 -15.85 11.40 -6.92
N ILE A 352 -15.71 11.31 -8.24
CA ILE A 352 -15.94 10.07 -9.01
C ILE A 352 -14.63 9.62 -9.65
N GLY A 353 -14.38 8.30 -9.61
CA GLY A 353 -13.27 7.71 -10.35
C GLY A 353 -13.53 7.71 -11.86
N SER A 354 -12.45 7.75 -12.65
CA SER A 354 -12.47 7.45 -14.08
C SER A 354 -11.66 6.19 -14.34
N SER A 355 -12.36 5.09 -14.62
CA SER A 355 -11.74 3.80 -14.92
C SER A 355 -11.50 3.63 -16.43
N HIS A 356 -12.39 4.17 -17.26
CA HIS A 356 -12.41 3.95 -18.70
C HIS A 356 -11.67 5.04 -19.49
N ARG A 357 -11.38 4.80 -20.78
CA ARG A 357 -10.76 5.81 -21.65
C ARG A 357 -11.74 6.93 -22.02
N ASP A 358 -13.04 6.60 -22.04
CA ASP A 358 -14.08 7.48 -22.57
C ASP A 358 -14.86 8.27 -21.49
N ASN A 359 -14.46 8.15 -20.22
CA ASN A 359 -15.09 8.84 -19.07
C ASN A 359 -16.62 8.65 -19.01
N GLU A 360 -17.13 7.49 -19.44
CA GLU A 360 -18.56 7.18 -19.52
C GLU A 360 -19.29 7.34 -18.16
N GLU A 361 -18.55 7.10 -17.07
CA GLU A 361 -19.02 7.25 -15.68
C GLU A 361 -19.53 8.68 -15.38
N MET A 362 -19.13 9.69 -16.17
CA MET A 362 -19.56 11.09 -16.02
C MET A 362 -20.85 11.42 -16.78
N LEU A 363 -21.17 10.66 -17.83
CA LEU A 363 -22.29 10.96 -18.74
C LEU A 363 -23.63 11.12 -18.02
N PRO A 364 -23.98 10.30 -17.00
CA PRO A 364 -25.26 10.45 -16.30
C PRO A 364 -25.41 11.78 -15.56
N TYR A 365 -24.30 12.47 -15.26
CA TYR A 365 -24.30 13.69 -14.45
C TYR A 365 -24.22 14.98 -15.27
N LYS A 366 -24.05 14.90 -16.60
CA LYS A 366 -23.84 16.06 -17.49
C LYS A 366 -24.88 17.18 -17.30
N HIS A 367 -26.12 16.83 -16.99
CA HIS A 367 -27.21 17.79 -16.80
C HIS A 367 -27.39 18.24 -15.34
N SER A 368 -26.98 17.43 -14.36
CA SER A 368 -27.19 17.72 -12.94
C SER A 368 -25.98 18.40 -12.29
N HIS A 369 -24.77 18.11 -12.76
CA HIS A 369 -23.51 18.61 -12.23
C HIS A 369 -22.58 19.07 -13.35
N HIS A 370 -21.77 20.08 -13.08
CA HIS A 370 -20.65 20.48 -13.94
C HIS A 370 -19.34 20.00 -13.33
N ILE A 371 -18.32 19.81 -14.17
CA ILE A 371 -16.98 19.43 -13.73
C ILE A 371 -16.31 20.67 -13.11
N LEU A 372 -15.92 20.58 -11.84
CA LEU A 372 -15.20 21.63 -11.14
C LEU A 372 -13.70 21.57 -11.47
N PHE A 373 -13.12 20.37 -11.43
CA PHE A 373 -11.76 20.08 -11.89
C PHE A 373 -11.56 18.56 -12.02
N SER A 374 -10.43 18.17 -12.62
CA SER A 374 -9.99 16.78 -12.71
C SER A 374 -8.60 16.61 -12.11
N VAL A 375 -8.31 15.41 -11.63
CA VAL A 375 -7.03 15.06 -11.02
C VAL A 375 -6.40 13.89 -11.76
N SER A 376 -5.15 14.09 -12.15
CA SER A 376 -4.33 13.06 -12.79
C SER A 376 -3.60 12.22 -11.76
N GLY A 377 -3.57 10.92 -11.97
CA GLY A 377 -2.76 9.97 -11.21
C GLY A 377 -1.75 9.25 -12.10
N PHE A 378 -0.87 8.47 -11.48
CA PHE A 378 0.13 7.67 -12.18
C PHE A 378 -0.53 6.70 -13.17
N SER A 379 0.05 6.59 -14.37
CA SER A 379 -0.41 5.67 -15.41
C SER A 379 0.66 4.64 -15.75
N TYR A 380 1.79 5.07 -16.34
CA TYR A 380 2.91 4.20 -16.67
C TYR A 380 4.20 5.01 -16.78
N VAL A 381 5.34 4.31 -16.84
CA VAL A 381 6.64 4.91 -17.12
C VAL A 381 6.95 4.72 -18.60
N SER A 382 7.21 5.82 -19.31
CA SER A 382 7.64 5.82 -20.70
C SER A 382 9.13 6.07 -20.80
N LEU A 383 9.81 5.32 -21.68
CA LEU A 383 11.19 5.58 -22.06
C LEU A 383 11.21 6.50 -23.29
N ASN A 384 11.89 7.64 -23.17
CA ASN A 384 12.17 8.55 -24.27
C ASN A 384 13.66 8.89 -24.26
N TYR A 385 14.40 8.24 -25.16
CA TYR A 385 15.85 8.37 -25.30
C TYR A 385 16.31 9.76 -25.75
N ASN A 386 15.39 10.61 -26.23
CA ASN A 386 15.71 11.97 -26.69
C ASN A 386 15.70 13.01 -25.55
N THR A 387 15.38 12.61 -24.33
CA THR A 387 15.37 13.52 -23.16
C THR A 387 16.16 12.92 -22.01
N PHE A 388 16.86 13.76 -21.23
CA PHE A 388 17.53 13.33 -20.00
C PHE A 388 16.79 13.87 -18.76
N PRO A 389 16.39 13.01 -17.80
CA PRO A 389 16.52 11.55 -17.82
C PRO A 389 15.58 10.88 -18.84
N PRO A 390 15.96 9.72 -19.41
CA PRO A 390 15.18 9.04 -20.44
C PRO A 390 13.88 8.44 -19.91
N LEU A 391 13.71 8.34 -18.60
CA LEU A 391 12.51 7.84 -17.95
C LEU A 391 11.57 9.00 -17.63
N LYS A 392 10.38 8.99 -18.23
CA LYS A 392 9.30 9.95 -17.93
C LYS A 392 8.09 9.22 -17.36
N ILE A 393 7.63 9.71 -16.21
CA ILE A 393 6.38 9.25 -15.61
C ILE A 393 5.22 9.91 -16.35
N LYS A 394 4.30 9.10 -16.87
CA LYS A 394 3.07 9.56 -17.52
C LYS A 394 1.92 9.44 -16.56
N THR A 395 1.11 10.50 -16.50
CA THR A 395 -0.12 10.55 -15.71
C THR A 395 -1.34 10.47 -16.62
N LYS A 396 -2.43 9.90 -16.12
CA LYS A 396 -3.75 9.93 -16.76
C LYS A 396 -4.74 10.54 -15.77
N THR A 397 -5.72 11.30 -16.27
CA THR A 397 -6.87 11.71 -15.47
C THR A 397 -7.57 10.49 -14.88
N GLN A 398 -7.70 10.44 -13.56
CA GLN A 398 -8.28 9.31 -12.82
C GLN A 398 -9.45 9.71 -11.94
N ILE A 399 -9.59 10.99 -11.60
CA ILE A 399 -10.67 11.46 -10.73
C ILE A 399 -11.26 12.74 -11.30
N PHE A 400 -12.58 12.81 -11.28
CA PHE A 400 -13.33 14.01 -11.57
C PHE A 400 -14.05 14.47 -10.31
N VAL A 401 -13.98 15.77 -10.06
CA VAL A 401 -14.75 16.42 -9.00
C VAL A 401 -15.82 17.27 -9.66
N LEU A 402 -17.08 16.94 -9.42
CA LEU A 402 -18.23 17.60 -9.99
C LEU A 402 -18.96 18.39 -8.91
N LYS A 403 -19.56 19.51 -9.31
CA LYS A 403 -20.38 20.36 -8.45
C LYS A 403 -21.78 20.48 -9.05
N LYS A 404 -22.79 20.39 -8.20
CA LYS A 404 -24.19 20.46 -8.59
C LYS A 404 -24.51 21.82 -9.21
N ASN A 405 -25.24 21.79 -10.32
CA ASN A 405 -25.68 23.02 -10.98
C ASN A 405 -26.67 23.75 -10.08
N THR A 406 -26.40 25.00 -9.76
CA THR A 406 -27.34 25.86 -9.04
C THR A 406 -28.44 26.28 -10.01
N ILE A 407 -29.63 25.69 -9.85
CA ILE A 407 -30.82 26.19 -10.54
C ILE A 407 -31.07 27.60 -9.99
N LYS A 408 -30.89 28.64 -10.83
CA LYS A 408 -31.15 30.05 -10.44
C LYS A 408 -32.55 30.14 -9.81
N SER A 409 -32.66 30.76 -8.63
CA SER A 409 -33.89 30.87 -7.83
C SER A 409 -35.12 31.29 -8.66
N GLY A 410 -34.94 32.24 -9.59
CA GLY A 410 -36.00 32.70 -10.49
C GLY A 410 -36.54 31.62 -11.44
N VAL A 411 -35.72 30.65 -11.87
CA VAL A 411 -36.15 29.53 -12.70
C VAL A 411 -36.97 28.53 -11.88
N LYS A 412 -36.63 28.33 -10.61
CA LYS A 412 -37.38 27.45 -9.69
C LYS A 412 -38.78 28.02 -9.40
N GLN A 413 -38.89 29.33 -9.20
CA GLN A 413 -40.17 30.04 -9.08
C GLN A 413 -40.96 30.02 -10.40
N THR A 414 -40.29 30.22 -11.54
CA THR A 414 -40.94 30.18 -12.86
C THR A 414 -41.46 28.79 -13.20
N ILE A 415 -40.69 27.72 -12.93
CA ILE A 415 -41.13 26.33 -13.14
C ILE A 415 -42.27 25.97 -12.18
N LYS A 416 -42.21 26.44 -10.92
CA LYS A 416 -43.30 26.23 -9.96
C LYS A 416 -44.59 26.92 -10.40
N ARG A 417 -44.49 28.19 -10.83
CA ARG A 417 -45.59 28.98 -11.38
C ARG A 417 -46.18 28.36 -12.64
N ILE A 418 -45.35 27.92 -13.59
CA ILE A 418 -45.81 27.24 -14.81
C ILE A 418 -46.47 25.88 -14.48
N LYS A 419 -45.98 25.13 -13.48
CA LYS A 419 -46.64 23.89 -13.02
C LYS A 419 -47.98 24.13 -12.35
N GLU A 420 -48.11 25.23 -11.59
CA GLU A 420 -49.38 25.64 -10.98
C GLU A 420 -50.37 26.14 -12.05
N GLU A 421 -49.92 26.93 -13.02
CA GLU A 421 -50.71 27.37 -14.18
C GLU A 421 -51.16 26.18 -15.05
N PHE A 422 -50.31 25.18 -15.27
CA PHE A 422 -50.66 23.95 -15.99
C PHE A 422 -51.74 23.13 -15.27
N LYS A 423 -51.71 23.11 -13.93
CA LYS A 423 -52.67 22.39 -13.10
C LYS A 423 -54.05 23.05 -13.10
N ASN A 424 -54.09 24.37 -13.29
CA ASN A 424 -55.30 25.20 -13.25
C ASN A 424 -55.85 25.55 -14.66
N ALA A 425 -55.18 25.15 -15.75
CA ALA A 425 -55.60 25.45 -17.11
C ALA A 425 -56.86 24.63 -17.53
N PRO A 426 -57.95 25.26 -18.01
CA PRO A 426 -59.22 24.56 -18.28
C PRO A 426 -59.28 23.80 -19.61
N GLU A 427 -58.35 23.98 -20.54
CA GLU A 427 -58.47 23.43 -21.91
C GLU A 427 -57.23 22.71 -22.45
N LYS A 428 -57.46 21.76 -23.36
CA LYS A 428 -56.47 20.82 -23.89
C LYS A 428 -55.38 21.51 -24.73
N ASP A 429 -55.73 22.57 -25.47
CA ASP A 429 -54.79 23.30 -26.34
C ASP A 429 -53.85 24.23 -25.55
N SER A 430 -54.34 24.86 -24.48
CA SER A 430 -53.51 25.67 -23.56
C SER A 430 -52.40 24.86 -22.87
N LYS A 431 -52.67 23.57 -22.60
CA LYS A 431 -51.68 22.64 -22.02
C LYS A 431 -50.60 22.26 -23.04
N ILE A 432 -50.90 22.19 -24.33
CA ILE A 432 -49.91 21.86 -25.38
C ILE A 432 -48.90 23.00 -25.54
N ASP A 433 -49.35 24.25 -25.48
CA ASP A 433 -48.47 25.42 -25.60
C ASP A 433 -47.61 25.66 -24.35
N LEU A 434 -48.15 25.43 -23.14
CA LEU A 434 -47.32 25.41 -21.93
C LEU A 434 -46.26 24.30 -21.96
N GLN A 435 -46.58 23.13 -22.54
CA GLN A 435 -45.64 22.01 -22.66
C GLN A 435 -44.50 22.32 -23.66
N LYS A 436 -44.80 23.06 -24.74
CA LYS A 436 -43.79 23.58 -25.66
C LYS A 436 -42.91 24.65 -24.99
N SER A 437 -43.48 25.57 -24.22
CA SER A 437 -42.70 26.62 -23.53
C SER A 437 -41.77 26.06 -22.44
N LEU A 438 -42.21 25.01 -21.71
CA LEU A 438 -41.37 24.25 -20.77
C LEU A 438 -40.19 23.58 -21.46
N LYS A 439 -40.42 22.92 -22.61
CA LYS A 439 -39.37 22.27 -23.41
C LYS A 439 -38.41 23.27 -24.06
N GLN A 440 -38.89 24.45 -24.43
CA GLN A 440 -38.09 25.49 -25.08
C GLN A 440 -37.21 26.22 -24.06
N LYS A 441 -37.74 26.57 -22.88
CA LYS A 441 -36.94 27.14 -21.77
C LYS A 441 -35.96 26.15 -21.15
N SER A 442 -36.26 24.84 -21.15
CA SER A 442 -35.29 23.82 -20.75
C SER A 442 -34.16 23.63 -21.78
N LYS A 443 -34.43 23.88 -23.07
CA LYS A 443 -33.43 23.79 -24.15
C LYS A 443 -32.58 25.06 -24.29
N SER A 444 -33.14 26.24 -24.09
CA SER A 444 -32.43 27.51 -24.25
C SER A 444 -31.34 27.77 -23.19
N GLN A 445 -31.31 26.99 -22.10
CA GLN A 445 -30.27 27.07 -21.07
C GLN A 445 -29.30 25.87 -21.06
N ILE A 446 -29.33 25.04 -22.10
CA ILE A 446 -28.28 24.03 -22.35
C ILE A 446 -27.14 24.62 -23.21
N ASN A 447 -27.39 25.75 -23.89
CA ASN A 447 -26.47 26.36 -24.86
C ASN A 447 -25.90 27.73 -24.44
N ASP A 448 -26.16 28.21 -23.22
CA ASP A 448 -25.59 29.46 -22.66
C ASP A 448 -24.75 29.21 -21.40
#